data_AF-A0A7X2T0J1-F1
#
_entry.id   AF-A0A7X2T0J1-F1
#
_cell.length_a   1.000
_cell.length_b   1.000
_cell.length_c   1.000
_cell.angle_alpha   90.00
_cell.angle_beta   90.00
_cell.angle_gamma   90.00
#
_symmetry.space_group_name_H-M   'P 1'
#
loop_
_entity.id
_entity.type
_entity.pdbx_description
1 polymer ?
#
loop_
_entity_poly.entity_id
_entity_poly.type
_entity_poly.pdbx_seq_one_letter_code
_entity_poly.pdbx_strand_id
1 'polypeptide(L)'
;MGNDNENSGTEGFDKDNSLNSRYKKGVLIINSYIKQKDSIVPFKVKFRIYRLSGIKPELIYYGVTDDYGKARISSLDFGYYRLIEVVDSKRIKPKYIPWNEFEINNNNLCIHVNIENRNRNANVKYEERKHETIKEEKDSHEYQNLKNNIKGSIIVKSMFKSKTNEPLSGTEFSIFRVTNMKIQLVDSKTTNGNGIAHFTNLYSGKYLIVEKINKNIFNKPVYLNGQVVSLDKDKKDVGVLVINSLK
;
A
#
# COMPACT_ATOMS: atom_id res chain seq x y z
N MET A 1 64.03 -1.72 21.84
CA MET A 1 64.03 -0.29 21.45
C MET A 1 63.18 -0.21 20.19
N GLY A 2 61.88 0.04 20.22
CA GLY A 2 61.13 1.01 21.00
C GLY A 2 60.95 2.27 20.16
N ASN A 3 59.84 2.40 19.43
CA ASN A 3 58.90 3.53 19.53
C ASN A 3 57.78 3.45 18.49
N ASP A 4 56.57 3.58 19.02
CA ASP A 4 55.31 3.89 18.37
C ASP A 4 55.24 5.38 17.94
N ASN A 5 54.38 5.68 16.96
CA ASN A 5 53.27 6.66 17.02
C ASN A 5 52.97 7.42 15.71
N GLU A 6 51.72 7.22 15.27
CA GLU A 6 50.67 8.21 14.99
C GLU A 6 50.83 9.30 13.90
N ASN A 7 50.03 9.09 12.84
CA ASN A 7 48.82 9.85 12.47
C ASN A 7 48.89 11.18 11.66
N SER A 8 47.82 11.39 10.87
CA SER A 8 47.36 12.58 10.12
C SER A 8 47.99 12.85 8.74
N GLY A 9 47.27 13.16 7.67
CA GLY A 9 45.83 13.34 7.47
C GLY A 9 45.51 13.67 5.99
N THR A 10 44.37 13.16 5.53
CA THR A 10 43.40 13.71 4.55
C THR A 10 43.84 14.37 3.24
N GLU A 11 43.39 13.80 2.12
CA GLU A 11 42.81 14.43 0.90
C GLU A 11 42.47 13.26 -0.07
N GLY A 12 41.31 13.08 -0.69
CA GLY A 12 40.07 13.83 -0.73
C GLY A 12 38.95 12.92 -1.26
N PHE A 13 37.73 13.41 -1.07
CA PHE A 13 36.46 12.88 -1.56
C PHE A 13 36.41 12.78 -3.11
N ASP A 14 35.37 12.09 -3.57
CA ASP A 14 34.88 11.97 -4.95
C ASP A 14 35.44 10.84 -5.82
N LYS A 15 34.86 9.64 -5.64
CA LYS A 15 34.32 8.87 -6.77
C LYS A 15 32.98 8.23 -6.38
N ASP A 16 31.93 9.01 -6.55
CA ASP A 16 30.58 8.51 -6.78
C ASP A 16 30.49 7.82 -8.16
N ASN A 17 29.54 6.89 -8.26
CA ASN A 17 28.98 6.29 -9.47
C ASN A 17 29.83 5.30 -10.28
N SER A 18 29.93 4.07 -9.75
CA SER A 18 29.77 2.85 -10.56
C SER A 18 29.59 1.60 -9.67
N LEU A 19 28.53 1.54 -8.87
CA LEU A 19 28.06 0.24 -8.34
C LEU A 19 27.21 -0.44 -9.40
N ASN A 20 27.94 -1.09 -10.29
CA ASN A 20 27.48 -1.83 -11.44
C ASN A 20 26.41 -2.90 -11.08
N SER A 21 25.43 -3.01 -11.96
CA SER A 21 24.17 -3.77 -11.82
C SER A 21 24.34 -5.29 -11.71
N ARG A 22 24.53 -5.83 -10.51
CA ARG A 22 24.54 -7.30 -10.28
C ARG A 22 23.18 -7.93 -10.01
N TYR A 23 22.13 -7.15 -9.80
CA TYR A 23 20.80 -7.68 -9.52
C TYR A 23 19.99 -7.80 -10.81
N LYS A 24 19.46 -9.01 -11.05
CA LYS A 24 18.48 -9.24 -12.12
C LYS A 24 17.27 -8.33 -11.89
N LYS A 25 16.68 -7.76 -12.93
CA LYS A 25 15.45 -6.97 -12.78
C LYS A 25 14.22 -7.87 -12.75
N GLY A 26 13.22 -7.48 -11.99
CA GLY A 26 11.95 -8.17 -11.87
C GLY A 26 10.91 -7.76 -12.91
N VAL A 27 9.91 -8.61 -13.05
CA VAL A 27 8.73 -8.43 -13.90
C VAL A 27 7.47 -8.62 -13.07
N LEU A 28 6.52 -7.70 -13.18
CA LEU A 28 5.16 -7.86 -12.68
C LEU A 28 4.21 -8.09 -13.86
N ILE A 29 3.41 -9.15 -13.77
CA ILE A 29 2.32 -9.47 -14.68
C ILE A 29 1.00 -9.29 -13.91
N ILE A 30 0.11 -8.47 -14.46
CA ILE A 30 -1.20 -8.17 -13.88
C ILE A 30 -2.26 -8.79 -14.79
N ASN A 31 -3.24 -9.49 -14.21
CA ASN A 31 -4.48 -9.84 -14.89
C ASN A 31 -5.68 -9.31 -14.10
N SER A 32 -6.56 -8.53 -14.72
CA SER A 32 -7.74 -7.94 -14.09
C SER A 32 -9.02 -8.42 -14.76
N TYR A 33 -10.00 -8.82 -13.94
CA TYR A 33 -11.26 -9.38 -14.44
C TYR A 33 -12.40 -9.11 -13.47
N ILE A 34 -13.64 -9.16 -13.96
CA ILE A 34 -14.84 -9.28 -13.14
C ILE A 34 -15.17 -10.77 -13.00
N LYS A 35 -15.32 -11.24 -11.76
CA LYS A 35 -15.80 -12.59 -11.49
C LYS A 35 -17.33 -12.61 -11.50
N GLN A 36 -17.91 -13.38 -12.40
CA GLN A 36 -19.33 -13.74 -12.42
C GLN A 36 -19.50 -15.17 -11.91
N LYS A 37 -20.74 -15.66 -11.81
CA LYS A 37 -21.05 -16.98 -11.23
C LYS A 37 -20.25 -18.10 -11.91
N ASP A 38 -20.24 -18.11 -13.24
CA ASP A 38 -19.64 -19.19 -14.05
C ASP A 38 -18.64 -18.67 -15.09
N SER A 39 -18.22 -17.40 -15.01
CA SER A 39 -17.29 -16.80 -15.96
C SER A 39 -16.41 -15.72 -15.35
N ILE A 40 -15.26 -15.49 -15.99
CA ILE A 40 -14.43 -14.31 -15.77
C ILE A 40 -14.51 -13.44 -17.03
N VAL A 41 -14.72 -12.14 -16.85
CA VAL A 41 -14.73 -11.19 -17.95
C VAL A 41 -13.51 -10.27 -17.78
N PRO A 42 -12.61 -10.19 -18.77
CA PRO A 42 -11.53 -9.22 -18.77
C PRO A 42 -12.03 -7.82 -18.43
N PHE A 43 -11.30 -7.12 -17.57
CA PHE A 43 -11.76 -5.84 -17.07
C PHE A 43 -10.64 -4.82 -17.04
N LYS A 44 -10.81 -3.73 -17.79
CA LYS A 44 -9.83 -2.66 -17.90
C LYS A 44 -9.79 -1.85 -16.60
N VAL A 45 -8.60 -1.75 -16.00
CA VAL A 45 -8.41 -1.05 -14.73
C VAL A 45 -7.25 -0.09 -14.78
N LYS A 46 -7.41 1.07 -14.14
CA LYS A 46 -6.30 1.98 -13.83
C LYS A 46 -5.61 1.47 -12.56
N PHE A 47 -4.28 1.46 -12.51
CA PHE A 47 -3.53 0.99 -11.35
C PHE A 47 -2.28 1.83 -11.07
N ARG A 48 -1.77 1.71 -9.85
CA ARG A 48 -0.54 2.34 -9.35
C ARG A 48 0.33 1.29 -8.67
N ILE A 49 1.65 1.41 -8.82
CA ILE A 49 2.65 0.58 -8.13
C ILE A 49 3.49 1.49 -7.25
N TYR A 50 3.57 1.16 -5.97
CA TYR A 50 4.39 1.85 -5.01
C TYR A 50 5.56 0.97 -4.58
N ARG A 51 6.76 1.52 -4.52
CA ARG A 51 7.89 0.90 -3.81
C ARG A 51 7.74 1.17 -2.32
N LEU A 52 7.87 0.13 -1.51
CA LEU A 52 7.81 0.18 -0.06
C LEU A 52 9.24 0.21 0.49
N SER A 53 9.90 1.36 0.41
CA SER A 53 11.25 1.58 0.94
C SER A 53 11.25 2.67 2.00
N GLY A 54 11.80 2.37 3.18
CA GLY A 54 11.87 3.33 4.29
C GLY A 54 10.51 3.67 4.89
N ILE A 55 10.33 4.92 5.29
CA ILE A 55 9.17 5.38 6.07
C ILE A 55 7.96 5.66 5.16
N LYS A 56 8.17 6.03 3.88
CA LYS A 56 7.11 6.47 2.95
C LYS A 56 7.13 5.65 1.65
N PRO A 57 5.97 5.11 1.21
CA PRO A 57 5.81 4.52 -0.12
C PRO A 57 6.05 5.54 -1.24
N GLU A 58 6.83 5.13 -2.23
CA GLU A 58 7.14 5.93 -3.41
C GLU A 58 6.33 5.41 -4.60
N LEU A 59 5.57 6.27 -5.28
CA LEU A 59 4.89 5.89 -6.52
C LEU A 59 5.93 5.73 -7.62
N ILE A 60 6.13 4.51 -8.12
CA ILE A 60 7.12 4.22 -9.17
C ILE A 60 6.51 3.95 -10.53
N TYR A 61 5.20 3.66 -10.58
CA TYR A 61 4.51 3.38 -11.83
C TYR A 61 3.01 3.65 -11.72
N TYR A 62 2.41 4.14 -12.80
CA TYR A 62 0.97 4.16 -13.00
C TYR A 62 0.66 3.63 -14.40
N GLY A 63 -0.49 2.98 -14.55
CA GLY A 63 -0.87 2.41 -15.84
C GLY A 63 -2.32 2.01 -15.93
N VAL A 64 -2.67 1.47 -17.10
CA VAL A 64 -3.98 0.89 -17.39
C VAL A 64 -3.74 -0.50 -17.95
N THR A 65 -4.54 -1.49 -17.55
CA THR A 65 -4.53 -2.79 -18.22
C THR A 65 -5.06 -2.66 -19.64
N ASP A 66 -4.69 -3.58 -20.52
CA ASP A 66 -5.23 -3.64 -21.89
C ASP A 66 -6.71 -4.11 -21.89
N ASP A 67 -7.30 -4.22 -23.08
CA ASP A 67 -8.69 -4.64 -23.25
C ASP A 67 -8.92 -6.12 -22.89
N TYR A 68 -7.83 -6.89 -22.75
CA TYR A 68 -7.83 -8.24 -22.21
C TYR A 68 -7.54 -8.28 -20.69
N GLY A 69 -7.53 -7.11 -20.03
CA GLY A 69 -7.27 -7.00 -18.60
C GLY A 69 -5.82 -7.29 -18.21
N LYS A 70 -4.86 -7.26 -19.13
CA LYS A 70 -3.46 -7.60 -18.88
C LYS A 70 -2.57 -6.36 -18.80
N ALA A 71 -1.53 -6.43 -17.98
CA ALA A 71 -0.41 -5.49 -18.03
C ALA A 71 0.89 -6.20 -17.65
N ARG A 72 2.00 -5.76 -18.24
CA ARG A 72 3.34 -6.26 -17.95
C ARG A 72 4.28 -5.10 -17.65
N ILE A 73 4.86 -5.09 -16.46
CA ILE A 73 5.83 -4.09 -16.00
C ILE A 73 7.16 -4.80 -15.87
N SER A 74 8.17 -4.32 -16.60
CA SER A 74 9.53 -4.86 -16.59
C SER A 74 10.46 -3.93 -15.84
N SER A 75 11.70 -4.41 -15.62
CA SER A 75 12.78 -3.58 -15.09
C SER A 75 12.56 -3.11 -13.65
N LEU A 76 11.75 -3.84 -12.87
CA LEU A 76 11.58 -3.55 -11.45
C LEU A 76 12.87 -3.89 -10.69
N ASP A 77 13.33 -2.95 -9.87
CA ASP A 77 14.44 -3.21 -8.95
C ASP A 77 14.10 -4.26 -7.90
N PHE A 78 15.12 -4.74 -7.19
CA PHE A 78 14.90 -5.52 -5.99
C PHE A 78 14.23 -4.65 -4.92
N GLY A 79 13.29 -5.25 -4.20
CA GLY A 79 12.59 -4.60 -3.10
C GLY A 79 11.13 -4.99 -2.98
N TYR A 80 10.47 -4.32 -2.06
CA TYR A 80 9.06 -4.53 -1.73
C TYR A 80 8.18 -3.54 -2.47
N TYR A 81 7.04 -4.01 -2.94
CA TYR A 81 6.11 -3.24 -3.75
C TYR A 81 4.67 -3.45 -3.31
N ARG A 82 3.82 -2.48 -3.65
CA ARG A 82 2.37 -2.56 -3.53
C ARG A 82 1.67 -2.13 -4.82
N LEU A 83 0.82 -3.00 -5.36
CA LEU A 83 -0.11 -2.73 -6.45
C LEU A 83 -1.45 -2.26 -5.91
N ILE A 84 -2.03 -1.22 -6.51
CA ILE A 84 -3.33 -0.67 -6.13
C ILE A 84 -4.11 -0.33 -7.40
N GLU A 85 -5.27 -0.96 -7.61
CA GLU A 85 -6.29 -0.48 -8.54
C GLU A 85 -6.84 0.87 -8.05
N VAL A 86 -6.95 1.83 -8.97
CA VAL A 86 -7.62 3.11 -8.74
C VAL A 86 -9.12 2.92 -8.91
N VAL A 87 -9.81 2.84 -7.77
CA VAL A 87 -11.24 2.53 -7.69
C VAL A 87 -12.01 3.76 -7.25
N ASP A 88 -13.09 4.11 -7.95
CA ASP A 88 -14.03 5.14 -7.46
C ASP A 88 -14.63 4.70 -6.12
N SER A 89 -14.78 5.66 -5.21
CA SER A 89 -15.42 5.56 -3.90
C SER A 89 -16.69 4.71 -3.82
N LYS A 90 -17.48 4.62 -4.90
CA LYS A 90 -18.75 3.87 -4.97
C LYS A 90 -18.58 2.38 -5.27
N ARG A 91 -17.40 1.95 -5.74
CA ARG A 91 -17.13 0.56 -6.15
C ARG A 91 -16.62 -0.30 -4.99
N ILE A 92 -16.94 -1.58 -5.07
CA ILE A 92 -16.40 -2.60 -4.16
C ILE A 92 -14.90 -2.71 -4.43
N LYS A 93 -14.09 -2.74 -3.36
CA LYS A 93 -12.64 -2.93 -3.48
C LYS A 93 -12.34 -4.28 -4.14
N PRO A 94 -11.39 -4.34 -5.09
CA PRO A 94 -11.02 -5.59 -5.72
C PRO A 94 -10.33 -6.52 -4.73
N LYS A 95 -10.43 -7.81 -5.01
CA LYS A 95 -9.64 -8.86 -4.35
C LYS A 95 -8.38 -9.08 -5.18
N TYR A 96 -7.23 -9.12 -4.52
CA TYR A 96 -5.96 -9.44 -5.17
C TYR A 96 -5.57 -10.87 -4.85
N ILE A 97 -5.06 -11.60 -5.85
CA ILE A 97 -4.61 -12.98 -5.72
C ILE A 97 -3.22 -13.08 -6.38
N PRO A 98 -2.16 -13.47 -5.66
CA PRO A 98 -2.18 -13.87 -4.26
C PRO A 98 -2.43 -12.65 -3.35
N TRP A 99 -1.65 -11.57 -3.53
CA TRP A 99 -1.71 -10.36 -2.72
C TRP A 99 -1.34 -9.12 -3.53
N ASN A 100 -1.79 -7.96 -3.07
CA ASN A 100 -1.46 -6.68 -3.69
C ASN A 100 -0.10 -6.13 -3.25
N GLU A 101 0.68 -6.91 -2.48
CA GLU A 101 2.04 -6.58 -2.11
C GLU A 101 2.95 -7.76 -2.43
N PHE A 102 4.13 -7.47 -2.96
CA PHE A 102 5.06 -8.47 -3.44
C PHE A 102 6.50 -7.99 -3.28
N GLU A 103 7.44 -8.93 -3.35
CA GLU A 103 8.87 -8.66 -3.28
C GLU A 103 9.52 -9.14 -4.58
N ILE A 104 10.32 -8.28 -5.20
CA ILE A 104 11.26 -8.67 -6.26
C ILE A 104 12.60 -8.96 -5.59
N ASN A 105 13.08 -10.19 -5.76
CA ASN A 105 14.38 -10.64 -5.26
C ASN A 105 14.91 -11.78 -6.14
N ASN A 106 16.02 -12.39 -5.74
CA ASN A 106 16.65 -13.47 -6.49
C ASN A 106 15.74 -14.69 -6.75
N ASN A 107 14.80 -14.96 -5.84
CA ASN A 107 13.89 -16.11 -5.93
C ASN A 107 12.60 -15.76 -6.68
N ASN A 108 12.20 -14.49 -6.66
CA ASN A 108 10.92 -14.01 -7.17
C ASN A 108 11.11 -12.89 -8.21
N LEU A 109 11.72 -13.24 -9.34
CA LEU A 109 11.95 -12.29 -10.44
C LEU A 109 10.72 -12.07 -11.32
N CYS A 110 9.70 -12.93 -11.24
CA CYS A 110 8.46 -12.79 -11.98
C CYS A 110 7.27 -12.94 -11.03
N ILE A 111 6.49 -11.87 -10.88
CA ILE A 111 5.33 -11.82 -10.01
C ILE A 111 4.08 -11.79 -10.86
N HIS A 112 3.11 -12.64 -10.54
CA HIS A 112 1.78 -12.62 -11.13
C HIS A 112 0.77 -12.15 -10.09
N VAL A 113 0.00 -11.10 -10.40
CA VAL A 113 -1.11 -10.61 -9.56
C VAL A 113 -2.39 -10.56 -10.36
N ASN A 114 -3.40 -11.27 -9.87
CA ASN A 114 -4.76 -11.21 -10.37
C ASN A 114 -5.58 -10.20 -9.56
N ILE A 115 -6.29 -9.29 -10.24
CA ILE A 115 -7.21 -8.30 -9.67
C ILE A 115 -8.63 -8.75 -9.99
N GLU A 116 -9.28 -9.40 -9.02
CA GLU A 116 -10.67 -9.84 -9.09
C GLU A 116 -11.60 -8.72 -8.64
N ASN A 117 -12.34 -8.15 -9.59
CA ASN A 117 -13.42 -7.22 -9.37
C ASN A 117 -14.77 -7.92 -9.23
N ARG A 118 -15.70 -7.27 -8.51
CA ARG A 118 -17.08 -7.73 -8.33
C ARG A 118 -18.04 -6.62 -8.74
N ASN A 119 -19.05 -6.97 -9.54
CA ASN A 119 -20.10 -6.03 -9.91
C ASN A 119 -21.10 -5.89 -8.77
N ARG A 120 -21.49 -4.66 -8.42
CA ARG A 120 -22.53 -4.42 -7.41
C ARG A 120 -23.93 -4.63 -7.98
N ASN A 121 -24.11 -4.41 -9.29
CA ASN A 121 -25.38 -4.57 -10.00
C ASN A 121 -25.11 -5.12 -11.41
N ALA A 122 -25.85 -6.15 -11.83
CA ALA A 122 -25.76 -6.77 -13.16
C ALA A 122 -26.31 -5.89 -14.31
N ASN A 123 -26.58 -4.60 -14.11
CA ASN A 123 -27.30 -3.74 -15.07
C ASN A 123 -26.62 -2.40 -15.42
N VAL A 124 -25.33 -2.21 -15.11
CA VAL A 124 -24.61 -1.05 -15.66
C VAL A 124 -24.01 -1.46 -17.01
N LYS A 125 -24.73 -1.18 -18.10
CA LYS A 125 -24.15 -1.15 -19.44
C LYS A 125 -22.91 -0.25 -19.39
N TYR A 126 -21.78 -0.80 -19.78
CA TYR A 126 -20.52 -0.09 -19.89
C TYR A 126 -20.61 0.81 -21.11
N GLU A 127 -21.22 1.99 -20.98
CA GLU A 127 -21.07 3.01 -22.01
C GLU A 127 -19.64 3.55 -21.93
N GLU A 128 -18.93 3.44 -23.05
CA GLU A 128 -17.64 4.06 -23.30
C GLU A 128 -17.74 5.56 -23.06
N ARG A 129 -17.47 6.00 -21.83
CA ARG A 129 -17.22 7.42 -21.59
C ARG A 129 -15.86 7.73 -22.19
N LYS A 130 -15.96 8.43 -23.33
CA LYS A 130 -14.90 9.11 -24.08
C LYS A 130 -13.80 9.61 -23.15
N HIS A 131 -12.57 9.40 -23.62
CA HIS A 131 -11.33 9.93 -23.09
C HIS A 131 -11.48 11.37 -22.58
N GLU A 132 -11.65 11.53 -21.27
CA GLU A 132 -11.30 12.79 -20.61
C GLU A 132 -9.81 12.71 -20.28
N THR A 133 -9.04 13.45 -21.07
CA THR A 133 -7.67 13.85 -20.73
C THR A 133 -7.74 14.54 -19.38
N ILE A 134 -7.34 13.83 -18.31
CA ILE A 134 -7.15 14.44 -17.00
C ILE A 134 -5.98 15.39 -17.16
N LYS A 135 -6.29 16.67 -17.41
CA LYS A 135 -5.35 17.77 -17.22
C LYS A 135 -4.92 17.73 -15.76
N GLU A 136 -3.63 17.91 -15.52
CA GLU A 136 -3.05 18.07 -14.19
C GLU A 136 -3.70 19.27 -13.48
N GLU A 137 -4.81 19.04 -12.79
CA GLU A 137 -5.40 20.04 -11.91
C GLU A 137 -4.63 20.04 -10.59
N LYS A 138 -3.70 20.99 -10.54
CA LYS A 138 -3.03 21.59 -9.38
C LYS A 138 -3.52 21.10 -8.01
N ASP A 139 -2.74 20.17 -7.46
CA ASP A 139 -2.72 19.64 -6.08
C ASP A 139 -2.61 20.68 -4.94
N SER A 140 -2.73 21.99 -5.20
CA SER A 140 -2.46 23.04 -4.21
C SER A 140 -3.70 23.50 -3.41
N HIS A 141 -4.92 23.17 -3.84
CA HIS A 141 -6.15 23.69 -3.20
C HIS A 141 -6.75 22.77 -2.12
N GLU A 142 -6.42 21.47 -2.06
CA GLU A 142 -6.93 20.57 -1.02
C GLU A 142 -6.11 20.68 0.29
N TYR A 143 -4.85 21.14 0.23
CA TYR A 143 -4.03 21.40 1.42
C TYR A 143 -4.35 22.74 2.10
N GLN A 144 -4.93 23.73 1.40
CA GLN A 144 -5.22 25.05 2.01
C GLN A 144 -6.59 25.13 2.71
N ASN A 145 -7.46 24.13 2.56
CA ASN A 145 -8.72 24.01 3.29
C ASN A 145 -8.58 23.28 4.65
N LEU A 146 -7.40 23.36 5.29
CA LEU A 146 -7.13 22.80 6.62
C LEU A 146 -7.66 23.67 7.78
N LYS A 147 -8.10 24.90 7.49
CA LYS A 147 -8.46 25.90 8.52
C LYS A 147 -9.82 25.68 9.20
N ASN A 148 -10.65 24.74 8.73
CA ASN A 148 -11.97 24.44 9.32
C ASN A 148 -12.17 22.96 9.72
N ASN A 149 -11.12 22.13 9.76
CA ASN A 149 -11.32 20.69 9.84
C ASN A 149 -11.37 20.13 11.28
N ILE A 150 -12.46 19.42 11.53
CA ILE A 150 -12.65 18.49 12.65
C ILE A 150 -11.51 17.47 12.63
N LYS A 151 -10.88 17.29 13.79
CA LYS A 151 -9.85 16.28 14.02
C LYS A 151 -10.44 15.06 14.72
N GLY A 152 -10.03 13.88 14.30
CA GLY A 152 -10.44 12.60 14.82
C GLY A 152 -9.26 11.69 15.18
N SER A 153 -9.56 10.45 15.52
CA SER A 153 -8.59 9.42 15.88
C SER A 153 -8.88 8.08 15.21
N ILE A 154 -7.81 7.30 15.00
CA ILE A 154 -7.89 5.90 14.61
C ILE A 154 -7.16 5.09 15.67
N ILE A 155 -7.84 4.11 16.26
CA ILE A 155 -7.27 3.18 17.24
C ILE A 155 -7.16 1.82 16.55
N VAL A 156 -5.93 1.34 16.38
CA VAL A 156 -5.67 0.00 15.87
C VAL A 156 -5.37 -0.92 17.05
N LYS A 157 -6.12 -2.01 17.20
CA LYS A 157 -5.85 -3.09 18.16
C LYS A 157 -5.38 -4.31 17.40
N SER A 158 -4.13 -4.72 17.62
CA SER A 158 -3.53 -5.91 17.02
C SER A 158 -3.58 -7.09 17.99
N MET A 159 -4.05 -8.23 17.50
CA MET A 159 -4.21 -9.46 18.27
C MET A 159 -3.62 -10.64 17.51
N PHE A 160 -3.06 -11.59 18.26
CA PHE A 160 -2.67 -12.89 17.77
C PHE A 160 -3.84 -13.86 17.92
N LYS A 161 -4.14 -14.63 16.87
CA LYS A 161 -5.18 -15.64 16.85
C LYS A 161 -4.75 -16.85 17.66
N SER A 162 -5.03 -16.81 18.95
CA SER A 162 -4.91 -17.93 19.91
C SER A 162 -6.29 -18.31 20.45
N LYS A 163 -6.36 -19.31 21.34
CA LYS A 163 -7.62 -19.70 22.00
C LYS A 163 -8.25 -18.55 22.81
N THR A 164 -7.44 -17.62 23.30
CA THR A 164 -7.85 -16.47 24.12
C THR A 164 -7.79 -15.14 23.37
N ASN A 165 -7.22 -15.13 22.16
CA ASN A 165 -6.77 -13.94 21.43
C ASN A 165 -5.88 -13.03 22.29
N GLU A 166 -4.58 -13.08 22.05
CA GLU A 166 -3.60 -12.32 22.85
C GLU A 166 -3.22 -11.00 22.16
N PRO A 167 -3.07 -9.89 22.90
CA PRO A 167 -2.60 -8.65 22.31
C PRO A 167 -1.17 -8.77 21.74
N LEU A 168 -0.95 -8.18 20.56
CA LEU A 168 0.37 -8.14 19.93
C LEU A 168 1.03 -6.78 20.16
N SER A 169 1.97 -6.74 21.11
CA SER A 169 2.84 -5.60 21.39
C SER A 169 4.02 -5.55 20.41
N GLY A 170 4.53 -4.35 20.14
CA GLY A 170 5.74 -4.18 19.31
C GLY A 170 5.50 -4.20 17.80
N THR A 171 4.24 -4.29 17.35
CA THR A 171 3.89 -4.29 15.93
C THR A 171 3.82 -2.86 15.38
N GLU A 172 4.53 -2.59 14.29
CA GLU A 172 4.51 -1.29 13.61
C GLU A 172 3.32 -1.18 12.63
N PHE A 173 2.49 -0.15 12.82
CA PHE A 173 1.42 0.24 11.91
C PHE A 173 1.71 1.60 11.29
N SER A 174 1.43 1.74 10.01
CA SER A 174 1.46 3.01 9.28
C SER A 174 0.09 3.34 8.74
N ILE A 175 -0.33 4.60 8.87
CA ILE A 175 -1.56 5.11 8.27
C ILE A 175 -1.25 6.05 7.11
N PHE A 176 -2.02 5.90 6.03
CA PHE A 176 -1.88 6.68 4.83
C PHE A 176 -3.18 7.39 4.51
N ARG A 177 -3.15 8.69 4.28
CA ARG A 177 -4.30 9.41 3.71
C ARG A 177 -4.44 9.03 2.25
N VAL A 178 -5.65 8.66 1.87
CA VAL A 178 -6.01 8.27 0.49
C VAL A 178 -6.86 9.37 -0.11
N THR A 179 -6.35 9.99 -1.18
CA THR A 179 -7.13 10.85 -2.08
C THR A 179 -7.27 10.17 -3.44
N ASN A 180 -8.06 10.76 -4.33
CA ASN A 180 -8.21 10.23 -5.70
C ASN A 180 -6.87 10.17 -6.44
N MET A 181 -5.93 11.06 -6.12
CA MET A 181 -4.66 11.22 -6.84
C MET A 181 -3.46 10.61 -6.11
N LYS A 182 -3.46 10.54 -4.77
CA LYS A 182 -2.27 10.17 -3.98
C LYS A 182 -2.60 9.31 -2.76
N ILE A 183 -1.61 8.53 -2.36
CA ILE A 183 -1.56 7.89 -1.04
C ILE A 183 -0.36 8.49 -0.33
N GLN A 184 -0.61 9.19 0.77
CA GLN A 184 0.42 9.91 1.52
C GLN A 184 0.53 9.33 2.93
N LEU A 185 1.74 9.01 3.38
CA LEU A 185 1.98 8.65 4.77
C LEU A 185 1.56 9.81 5.67
N VAL A 186 0.80 9.50 6.72
CA VAL A 186 0.40 10.47 7.73
C VAL A 186 1.19 10.26 9.01
N ASP A 187 1.25 9.02 9.50
CA ASP A 187 1.94 8.68 10.74
C ASP A 187 2.23 7.18 10.81
N SER A 188 3.21 6.80 11.63
CA SER A 188 3.60 5.42 11.94
C SER A 188 3.76 5.26 13.45
N LYS A 189 3.14 4.22 14.01
CA LYS A 189 3.17 3.92 15.45
C LYS A 189 3.31 2.45 15.71
N THR A 190 3.96 2.13 16.83
CA THR A 190 4.09 0.77 17.34
C THR A 190 3.03 0.47 18.39
N THR A 191 2.47 -0.74 18.38
CA THR A 191 1.52 -1.17 19.39
C THR A 191 2.17 -1.26 20.77
N ASN A 192 1.45 -0.82 21.80
CA ASN A 192 1.86 -0.94 23.20
C ASN A 192 1.60 -2.36 23.75
N GLY A 193 1.87 -2.57 25.06
CA GLY A 193 1.64 -3.85 25.75
C GLY A 193 0.21 -4.40 25.66
N ASN A 194 -0.78 -3.54 25.40
CA ASN A 194 -2.18 -3.94 25.20
C ASN A 194 -2.52 -4.18 23.72
N GLY A 195 -1.52 -4.21 22.84
CA GLY A 195 -1.67 -4.37 21.40
C GLY A 195 -2.25 -3.15 20.69
N ILE A 196 -2.19 -1.96 21.30
CA ILE A 196 -2.86 -0.75 20.78
C ILE A 196 -1.87 0.23 20.17
N ALA A 197 -2.14 0.65 18.94
CA ALA A 197 -1.54 1.83 18.29
C ALA A 197 -2.63 2.89 18.09
N HIS A 198 -2.44 4.09 18.66
CA HIS A 198 -3.44 5.15 18.66
C HIS A 198 -2.95 6.37 17.88
N PHE A 199 -3.61 6.66 16.76
CA PHE A 199 -3.34 7.80 15.88
C PHE A 199 -4.35 8.91 16.15
N THR A 200 -3.89 10.11 16.53
CA THR A 200 -4.75 11.24 16.89
C THR A 200 -4.53 12.42 15.95
N ASN A 201 -5.35 13.47 16.10
CA ASN A 201 -5.24 14.72 15.33
C ASN A 201 -5.38 14.53 13.82
N LEU A 202 -6.14 13.52 13.40
CA LEU A 202 -6.33 13.18 12.00
C LEU A 202 -7.47 14.00 11.40
N TYR A 203 -7.22 14.66 10.27
CA TYR A 203 -8.26 15.37 9.55
C TYR A 203 -9.30 14.42 8.95
N SER A 204 -10.54 14.86 8.77
CA SER A 204 -11.54 14.10 8.04
C SER A 204 -11.02 13.63 6.66
N GLY A 205 -11.33 12.40 6.28
CA GLY A 205 -10.80 11.77 5.07
C GLY A 205 -10.71 10.25 5.18
N LYS A 206 -10.22 9.63 4.10
CA LYS A 206 -10.01 8.17 4.02
C LYS A 206 -8.58 7.81 4.39
N TYR A 207 -8.42 6.77 5.19
CA TYR A 207 -7.13 6.31 5.70
C TYR A 207 -6.94 4.82 5.44
N LEU A 208 -5.82 4.46 4.80
CA LEU A 208 -5.36 3.08 4.64
C LEU A 208 -4.42 2.72 5.79
N ILE A 209 -4.69 1.62 6.47
CA ILE A 209 -3.91 1.11 7.59
C ILE A 209 -3.03 -0.05 7.12
N VAL A 210 -1.76 -0.02 7.47
CA VAL A 210 -0.77 -1.00 7.02
C VAL A 210 0.00 -1.51 8.21
N GLU A 211 -0.08 -2.81 8.45
CA GLU A 211 0.79 -3.51 9.37
C GLU A 211 2.10 -3.93 8.69
N LYS A 212 3.23 -3.66 9.34
CA LYS A 212 4.52 -4.22 8.95
C LYS A 212 4.70 -5.56 9.64
N ILE A 213 4.51 -6.64 8.89
CA ILE A 213 4.56 -8.01 9.40
C ILE A 213 5.52 -8.89 8.59
N ASN A 214 6.17 -9.83 9.26
CA ASN A 214 6.99 -10.83 8.59
C ASN A 214 6.11 -11.85 7.86
N LYS A 215 5.93 -11.65 6.56
CA LYS A 215 5.08 -12.48 5.69
C LYS A 215 5.57 -13.93 5.54
N ASN A 216 6.79 -14.26 5.95
CA ASN A 216 7.28 -15.64 5.93
C ASN A 216 6.70 -16.45 7.11
N ILE A 217 6.40 -15.77 8.21
CA ILE A 217 5.96 -16.38 9.47
C ILE A 217 4.42 -16.29 9.60
N PHE A 218 3.84 -15.17 9.17
CA PHE A 218 2.42 -14.89 9.36
C PHE A 218 1.58 -15.05 8.09
N ASN A 219 0.33 -15.45 8.30
CA ASN A 219 -0.77 -15.34 7.35
C ASN A 219 -1.19 -13.87 7.14
N LYS A 220 -2.11 -13.62 6.21
CA LYS A 220 -2.69 -12.28 6.02
C LYS A 220 -3.33 -11.76 7.28
N PRO A 221 -2.92 -10.56 7.78
CA PRO A 221 -3.67 -9.91 8.84
C PRO A 221 -5.10 -9.68 8.38
N VAL A 222 -6.06 -10.07 9.21
CA VAL A 222 -7.49 -9.88 8.97
C VAL A 222 -7.92 -8.60 9.68
N TYR A 223 -8.35 -7.60 8.91
CA TYR A 223 -8.85 -6.32 9.41
C TYR A 223 -10.37 -6.38 9.53
N LEU A 224 -10.91 -6.57 10.74
CA LEU A 224 -12.35 -6.81 10.93
C LEU A 224 -13.21 -5.58 10.55
N ASN A 225 -12.71 -4.37 10.82
CA ASN A 225 -13.36 -3.12 10.42
C ASN A 225 -12.91 -2.64 9.02
N GLY A 226 -12.15 -3.47 8.30
CA GLY A 226 -11.56 -3.14 7.01
C GLY A 226 -10.24 -2.40 7.12
N GLN A 227 -9.39 -2.61 6.12
CA GLN A 227 -8.05 -2.01 6.06
C GLN A 227 -8.06 -0.52 5.67
N VAL A 228 -9.17 -0.01 5.13
CA VAL A 228 -9.35 1.43 4.85
C VAL A 228 -10.58 1.90 5.59
N VAL A 229 -10.41 2.95 6.38
CA VAL A 229 -11.45 3.59 7.19
C VAL A 229 -11.66 5.04 6.77
N SER A 230 -12.77 5.65 7.19
CA SER A 230 -13.07 7.06 6.93
C SER A 230 -13.34 7.78 8.24
N LEU A 231 -12.80 8.99 8.37
CA LEU A 231 -13.15 9.95 9.42
C LEU A 231 -14.02 11.04 8.81
N ASP A 232 -15.13 11.36 9.46
CA ASP A 232 -16.06 12.40 9.06
C ASP A 232 -16.64 13.11 10.29
N LYS A 233 -17.66 13.98 10.10
CA LYS A 233 -18.25 14.76 11.20
C LYS A 233 -18.91 13.87 12.26
N ASP A 234 -19.47 12.74 11.83
CA ASP A 234 -20.26 11.83 12.66
C ASP A 234 -19.39 10.67 13.19
N LYS A 235 -18.27 10.38 12.52
CA LYS A 235 -17.30 9.33 12.85
C LYS A 235 -15.92 9.91 13.06
N LYS A 236 -15.73 10.53 14.22
CA LYS A 236 -14.44 11.15 14.60
C LYS A 236 -13.46 10.13 15.17
N ASP A 237 -13.95 9.05 15.79
CA ASP A 237 -13.10 8.02 16.39
C ASP A 237 -13.43 6.66 15.79
N VAL A 238 -12.43 6.00 15.22
CA VAL A 238 -12.60 4.71 14.54
C VAL A 238 -11.65 3.66 15.12
N GLY A 239 -12.22 2.57 15.62
CA GLY A 239 -11.49 1.37 16.03
C GLY A 239 -11.30 0.40 14.87
N VAL A 240 -10.10 -0.17 14.75
CA VAL A 240 -9.80 -1.26 13.81
C VAL A 240 -9.14 -2.41 14.55
N LEU A 241 -9.82 -3.56 14.55
CA LEU A 241 -9.27 -4.80 15.08
C LEU A 241 -8.54 -5.58 13.98
N VAL A 242 -7.27 -5.88 14.21
CA VAL A 242 -6.38 -6.60 13.30
C VAL A 242 -6.01 -7.94 13.92
N ILE A 243 -6.34 -9.03 13.25
CA ILE A 243 -6.09 -10.39 13.71
C ILE A 243 -4.97 -11.01 12.88
N ASN A 244 -3.89 -11.38 13.55
CA ASN A 244 -2.73 -12.05 12.98
C ASN A 244 -2.75 -13.53 13.31
N SER A 245 -2.29 -14.37 12.40
CA SER A 245 -2.12 -15.81 12.65
C SER A 245 -0.85 -16.31 11.99
N LEU A 246 -0.24 -17.36 12.55
CA LEU A 246 0.88 -18.05 11.90
C LEU A 246 0.39 -18.80 10.66
N LYS A 247 1.31 -19.04 9.73
CA LYS A 247 1.07 -19.96 8.60
C LYS A 247 0.90 -21.40 9.05
#